data_AF-A0A953LP56-F1
#
_entry.id   AF-A0A953LP56-F1
#
_cell.length_a   1.000
_cell.length_b   1.000
_cell.length_c   1.000
_cell.angle_alpha   90.00
_cell.angle_beta   90.00
_cell.angle_gamma   90.00
#
_symmetry.space_group_name_H-M   'P 1'
#
loop_
_entity.id
_entity.type
_entity.pdbx_description
1 polymer ?
#
loop_
_entity_poly.entity_id
_entity_poly.type
_entity_poly.pdbx_seq_one_letter_code
_entity_poly.pdbx_strand_id
1 'polypeptide(L)' 'FGRRLSALIDRLEVPPLPRLDLGVLLELMARDKKARAAGLTWVLPIAPGRAERIAGIPWAEVEARLGEHLAEHSRPGPL' A
#
# COMPACT_ATOMS: atom_id res chain seq x y z
N PHE A 1 -12.07 11.61 -0.14
CA PHE A 1 -12.29 10.20 -0.56
C PHE A 1 -11.74 9.21 0.46
N GLY A 2 -10.45 9.30 0.85
CA GLY A 2 -9.80 8.38 1.81
C GLY A 2 -10.63 8.00 3.04
N ARG A 3 -11.11 8.97 3.84
CA ARG A 3 -11.93 8.69 5.04
C ARG A 3 -13.18 7.84 4.77
N ARG A 4 -13.86 8.06 3.63
CA ARG A 4 -15.06 7.28 3.26
C ARG A 4 -14.68 5.85 2.85
N LEU A 5 -13.52 5.67 2.21
CA LEU A 5 -13.01 4.35 1.87
C LEU A 5 -12.61 3.59 3.15
N SER A 6 -11.90 4.22 4.08
CA SER A 6 -11.55 3.62 5.38
C SER A 6 -12.79 3.17 6.14
N ALA A 7 -13.79 4.05 6.30
CA ALA A 7 -15.04 3.70 6.98
C ALA A 7 -15.81 2.56 6.27
N LEU A 8 -15.69 2.45 4.94
CA LEU A 8 -16.29 1.34 4.21
C LEU A 8 -15.53 0.03 4.46
N ILE A 9 -14.19 0.05 4.45
CA ILE A 9 -13.36 -1.12 4.76
C ILE A 9 -13.66 -1.62 6.17
N ASP A 10 -13.76 -0.72 7.15
CA ASP A 10 -14.09 -1.07 8.53
C ASP A 10 -15.45 -1.76 8.62
N ARG A 11 -16.45 -1.28 7.86
CA ARG A 11 -17.79 -1.86 7.82
C ARG A 11 -17.85 -3.22 7.11
N LEU A 12 -16.94 -3.47 6.17
CA LEU A 12 -16.89 -4.71 5.40
C LEU A 12 -16.20 -5.84 6.17
N GLU A 13 -15.75 -5.59 7.41
CA GLU A 13 -15.06 -6.58 8.26
C GLU A 13 -13.90 -7.27 7.51
N VAL A 14 -13.19 -6.50 6.67
CA VAL A 14 -12.06 -7.01 5.91
C VAL A 14 -11.01 -7.52 6.90
N PRO A 15 -10.42 -8.71 6.68
CA PRO A 15 -9.42 -9.25 7.60
C PRO A 15 -8.29 -8.24 7.79
N PRO A 16 -7.77 -8.11 9.03
CA PRO A 16 -6.66 -7.22 9.30
C PRO A 16 -5.45 -7.62 8.45
N LEU A 17 -4.60 -6.64 8.17
CA LEU A 17 -3.33 -6.95 7.52
C LEU A 17 -2.54 -7.93 8.39
N PRO A 18 -1.97 -9.00 7.81
CA PRO A 18 -1.05 -9.85 8.54
C PRO A 18 0.17 -9.02 8.97
N ARG A 19 0.97 -9.55 9.90
CA ARG A 19 2.23 -8.92 10.24
C ARG A 19 3.15 -8.94 9.01
N LEU A 20 3.36 -7.78 8.40
CA LEU A 20 4.25 -7.59 7.26
C LEU A 20 5.52 -6.89 7.71
N ASP A 21 6.66 -7.36 7.22
CA ASP A 21 7.93 -6.66 7.37
C ASP A 21 8.10 -5.65 6.22
N LEU A 22 8.40 -4.40 6.57
CA LEU A 22 8.56 -3.31 5.60
C LEU A 22 9.69 -3.61 4.62
N GLY A 23 10.83 -4.11 5.10
CA GLY A 23 11.99 -4.42 4.28
C GLY A 23 11.68 -5.51 3.26
N VAL A 24 11.04 -6.61 3.71
CA VAL A 24 10.60 -7.70 2.83
C VAL A 24 9.62 -7.19 1.77
N LEU A 25 8.67 -6.32 2.15
CA LEU A 25 7.69 -5.77 1.21
C LEU A 25 8.37 -4.88 0.15
N LEU A 26 9.28 -3.99 0.56
CA LEU A 26 10.05 -3.15 -0.36
C LEU A 26 10.91 -3.98 -1.30
N GLU A 27 11.55 -5.04 -0.81
CA GLU A 27 12.31 -5.96 -1.65
C GLU A 27 11.42 -6.65 -2.69
N LEU A 28 10.25 -7.16 -2.29
CA LEU A 28 9.31 -7.81 -3.21
C LEU A 28 8.83 -6.84 -4.29
N MET A 29 8.54 -5.59 -3.91
CA MET A 29 8.15 -4.53 -4.82
C MET A 29 9.28 -4.16 -5.79
N ALA A 30 10.53 -4.11 -5.33
CA ALA A 30 11.70 -3.80 -6.14
C ALA A 30 12.10 -4.94 -7.09
N ARG A 31 11.78 -6.20 -6.75
CA ARG A 31 12.04 -7.39 -7.59
C ARG A 31 11.10 -7.49 -8.79
N ASP A 32 10.00 -6.76 -8.82
CA ASP A 32 9.12 -6.70 -9.98
C ASP A 32 9.89 -6.15 -11.20
N LYS A 33 9.95 -6.94 -12.28
CA LYS A 33 10.74 -6.63 -13.49
C LYS A 33 10.35 -5.29 -14.13
N LYS A 34 9.12 -4.80 -13.92
CA LYS A 34 8.67 -3.48 -14.42
C LYS A 34 9.14 -2.35 -13.53
N ALA A 35 9.23 -2.58 -12.21
CA ALA A 35 9.74 -1.59 -11.26
C ALA A 35 11.23 -1.26 -11.48
N ARG A 36 12.04 -2.26 -11.87
CA ARG A 36 13.47 -2.08 -12.10
C ARG A 36 13.83 -1.30 -13.37
N ALA A 37 12.98 -1.36 -14.40
CA ALA A 37 13.24 -0.73 -15.69
C ALA A 37 12.66 0.69 -15.83
N ALA A 38 11.57 1.00 -15.13
CA ALA A 38 10.83 2.26 -15.29
C ALA A 38 10.40 2.91 -13.97
N GLY A 39 10.81 2.36 -12.82
CA GLY A 39 10.25 2.72 -11.52
C GLY A 39 8.90 2.03 -11.26
N LEU A 40 8.47 2.02 -10.01
CA LEU A 40 7.20 1.39 -9.64
C LEU A 40 6.04 2.22 -10.21
N THR A 41 5.13 1.54 -10.92
CA THR A 41 3.91 2.15 -11.43
C THR A 41 2.75 1.81 -10.50
N TRP A 42 2.03 2.84 -10.09
CA TRP A 42 0.94 2.79 -9.14
C TRP A 42 -0.39 3.03 -9.85
N VAL A 43 -1.45 2.43 -9.32
CA VAL A 43 -2.83 2.77 -9.69
C VAL A 43 -3.46 3.39 -8.45
N LEU A 44 -3.58 4.72 -8.43
CA LEU A 44 -4.12 5.44 -7.28
C LEU A 44 -5.56 5.90 -7.56
N PRO A 45 -6.48 5.70 -6.61
CA PRO A 45 -7.85 6.15 -6.78
C PRO A 45 -7.93 7.68 -6.66
N ILE A 46 -8.56 8.33 -7.63
CA ILE A 46 -8.79 9.78 -7.63
C ILE A 46 -10.24 10.11 -7.26
N ALA A 47 -11.18 9.18 -7.52
CA ALA A 47 -12.59 9.28 -7.18
C ALA A 47 -13.24 7.87 -7.15
N PRO A 48 -14.45 7.70 -6.59
CA PRO A 48 -15.19 6.44 -6.72
C PRO A 48 -15.34 6.03 -8.20
N GLY A 49 -14.95 4.81 -8.53
CA GLY A 49 -14.97 4.28 -9.90
C GLY A 49 -13.90 4.86 -10.85
N ARG A 50 -12.93 5.66 -10.35
CA ARG A 50 -11.86 6.24 -11.16
C ARG A 50 -10.49 6.11 -10.49
N ALA A 51 -9.49 5.74 -11.28
CA ALA A 51 -8.10 5.68 -10.86
C ALA A 51 -7.18 6.23 -11.94
N GLU A 52 -5.99 6.66 -11.52
CA GLU A 52 -4.93 7.16 -12.40
C GLU A 52 -3.67 6.32 -12.23
N ARG A 53 -2.94 6.16 -13.34
CA ARG A 53 -1.65 5.48 -13.36
C ARG A 53 -0.56 6.51 -13.07
N ILE A 54 0.13 6.36 -11.95
CA ILE A 54 1.17 7.28 -11.51
C ILE A 54 2.49 6.52 -11.47
N ALA A 55 3.55 7.12 -12.00
CA ALA A 55 4.90 6.59 -11.95
C ALA A 55 5.83 7.62 -11.32
N GLY A 56 7.02 7.18 -10.87
CA GLY A 56 8.05 8.09 -10.38
C GLY A 56 7.83 8.62 -8.95
N ILE A 57 6.99 7.97 -8.15
CA ILE A 57 6.94 8.26 -6.71
C ILE A 57 8.30 7.87 -6.10
N PRO A 58 9.00 8.77 -5.39
CA PRO A 58 10.29 8.46 -4.77
C PRO A 58 10.19 7.31 -3.77
N TRP A 59 11.15 6.39 -3.80
CA TRP A 59 11.18 5.26 -2.87
C TRP A 59 11.17 5.67 -1.39
N ALA A 60 11.84 6.76 -1.04
CA ALA A 60 11.84 7.28 0.32
C ALA A 60 10.43 7.72 0.80
N GLU A 61 9.62 8.26 -0.11
CA GLU A 61 8.22 8.62 0.21
C GLU A 61 7.37 7.35 0.40
N VAL A 62 7.56 6.35 -0.48
CA VAL A 62 6.88 5.06 -0.37
C VAL A 62 7.23 4.38 0.96
N GLU A 63 8.51 4.31 1.29
CA GLU A 63 9.01 3.71 2.52
C GLU A 63 8.41 4.39 3.76
N ALA A 64 8.45 5.73 3.82
CA ALA A 64 7.89 6.48 4.94
C ALA A 64 6.39 6.23 5.12
N ARG A 65 5.60 6.35 4.04
CA ARG A 65 4.14 6.17 4.08
C ARG A 65 3.73 4.75 4.38
N LEU A 66 4.43 3.77 3.82
CA LEU A 66 4.16 2.36 4.07
C LEU A 66 4.53 1.98 5.50
N GLY A 67 5.64 2.51 6.03
CA GLY A 67 6.03 2.36 7.42
C GLY A 67 4.98 2.90 8.40
N GLU A 68 4.50 4.14 8.19
CA GLU A 68 3.39 4.73 8.95
C GLU A 68 2.15 3.83 8.92
N HIS A 69 1.74 3.40 7.72
CA HIS A 69 0.55 2.58 7.55
C HIS A 69 0.65 1.21 8.25
N LEU A 70 1.79 0.52 8.09
CA LEU A 70 2.01 -0.79 8.72
C LEU A 70 2.07 -0.69 10.24
N ALA A 71 2.65 0.39 10.80
CA ALA A 71 2.69 0.60 12.25
C ALA A 71 1.28 0.81 12.83
N GLU A 72 0.40 1.49 12.11
CA GLU A 72 -0.97 1.76 12.54
C GLU A 72 -1.92 0.55 12.37
N HIS A 73 -1.70 -0.29 11.34
CA HIS A 73 -2.71 -1.25 10.89
C HIS A 73 -2.26 -2.71 10.90
N SER A 74 -0.97 -3.03 11.08
CA SER A 74 -0.52 -4.42 11.21
C SER A 74 -0.87 -4.92 12.60
N ARG A 75 -1.77 -5.89 12.68
CA ARG A 75 -2.11 -6.58 13.93
C ARG A 75 -1.57 -8.01 13.92
N PRO A 76 -1.24 -8.60 15.08
CA PRO A 76 -1.01 -10.03 15.14
C PRO A 76 -2.27 -10.76 14.66
N GLY A 77 -2.14 -11.57 13.62
CA GLY A 77 -3.19 -12.54 13.26
C GLY A 77 -3.26 -13.63 14.33
N PRO A 78 -4.40 -14.34 14.48
CA PRO A 78 -4.46 -15.52 15.32
C PRO A 78 -3.45 -16.57 14.81
N LEU A 79 -2.66 -17.12 15.74
CA LEU A 79 -1.74 -18.24 15.51
C LEU A 79 -2.49 -19.49 15.05
#